data_AF-A0A535TC66-F1
#
_entry.id   AF-A0A535TC66-F1
#
_cell.length_a   1.000
_cell.length_b   1.000
_cell.length_c   1.000
_cell.angle_alpha   90.00
_cell.angle_beta   90.00
_cell.angle_gamma   90.00
#
_symmetry.space_group_name_H-M   'P 1'
#
loop_
_entity.id
_entity.type
_entity.pdbx_description
1 polymer ?
#
loop_
_entity_poly.entity_id
_entity_poly.type
_entity_poly.pdbx_seq_one_letter_code
_entity_poly.pdbx_strand_id
1 'polypeptide(L)'
;MAEATMGGSRPGLFLRNATGLVKAWSTFDAFVYSFWSVNLITLGLYGMSFAYFVPDGQVLSAVLITGVLVTFLVMAYAFLVSVMPRTGGDYAWQSRVLGGPVGFVLSITGWWFTLWLWTPIYANILNLQFFEPLAYTLGLKDIATFFTTQWGVFASCLIVLAFVSLVVTMGMETYAR
;
A
#
# COMPACT_ATOMS: atom_id res chain seq x y z
N MET A 1 -60.59 -27.02 2.23
CA MET A 1 -59.90 -27.90 3.20
C MET A 1 -58.56 -28.27 2.56
N ALA A 2 -57.59 -27.36 2.56
CA ALA A 2 -56.48 -27.28 3.53
C ALA A 2 -55.43 -28.39 3.24
N GLU A 3 -54.12 -28.18 3.14
CA GLU A 3 -53.27 -27.08 3.58
C GLU A 3 -51.90 -27.25 2.90
N ALA A 4 -51.31 -26.17 2.41
CA ALA A 4 -49.91 -26.15 1.99
C ALA A 4 -49.02 -26.21 3.24
N THR A 5 -48.25 -27.28 3.39
CA THR A 5 -47.25 -27.39 4.46
C THR A 5 -46.06 -26.49 4.16
N MET A 6 -46.16 -25.26 4.67
CA MET A 6 -45.09 -24.29 4.87
C MET A 6 -43.99 -24.90 5.75
N GLY A 7 -43.02 -25.55 5.12
CA GLY A 7 -41.81 -26.06 5.76
C GLY A 7 -40.79 -24.95 6.03
N GLY A 8 -40.96 -24.27 7.16
CA GLY A 8 -39.93 -23.62 7.97
C GLY A 8 -38.88 -22.75 7.25
N SER A 9 -39.06 -21.43 7.31
CA SER A 9 -37.96 -20.47 7.12
C SER A 9 -36.79 -20.87 8.02
N ARG A 10 -35.66 -21.31 7.42
CA ARG A 10 -34.42 -21.50 8.17
C ARG A 10 -34.13 -20.19 8.91
N PRO A 11 -33.84 -20.21 10.23
CA PRO A 11 -33.50 -19.00 10.95
C PRO A 11 -32.30 -18.36 10.25
N GLY A 12 -32.50 -17.17 9.69
CA GLY A 12 -31.47 -16.39 9.04
C GLY A 12 -30.38 -16.10 10.06
N LEU A 13 -29.30 -16.87 10.03
CA LEU A 13 -28.10 -16.68 10.82
C LEU A 13 -27.55 -15.29 10.46
N PHE A 14 -27.90 -14.29 11.27
CA PHE A 14 -27.46 -12.89 11.23
C PHE A 14 -26.83 -12.48 9.90
N LEU A 15 -27.66 -12.34 8.86
CA LEU A 15 -27.30 -11.49 7.74
C LEU A 15 -27.22 -10.07 8.31
N ARG A 16 -26.02 -9.64 8.70
CA ARG A 16 -25.75 -8.21 8.89
C ARG A 16 -26.11 -7.59 7.55
N ASN A 17 -27.18 -6.79 7.52
CA ASN A 17 -27.51 -5.95 6.39
C ASN A 17 -26.19 -5.31 5.94
N ALA A 18 -25.69 -5.69 4.76
CA ALA A 18 -24.58 -4.98 4.16
C ALA A 18 -25.13 -3.57 3.99
N THR A 19 -24.71 -2.63 4.83
CA THR A 19 -25.04 -1.22 4.67
C THR A 19 -24.54 -0.90 3.27
N GLY A 20 -25.51 -0.79 2.36
CA GLY A 20 -25.28 -0.64 0.95
C GLY A 20 -24.61 0.71 0.74
N LEU A 21 -23.29 0.74 0.87
CA LEU A 21 -22.47 1.79 0.31
C LEU A 21 -22.43 1.51 -1.19
N VAL A 22 -23.57 1.69 -1.84
CA VAL A 22 -23.75 1.61 -3.29
C VAL A 22 -23.22 2.91 -3.88
N LYS A 23 -21.94 3.21 -3.63
CA LYS A 23 -21.21 4.12 -4.50
C LYS A 23 -20.31 3.24 -5.34
N ALA A 24 -20.87 2.77 -6.46
CA ALA A 24 -20.07 2.17 -7.51
C ALA A 24 -18.99 3.19 -7.88
N TRP A 25 -17.74 2.88 -7.58
CA TRP A 25 -16.62 3.70 -8.03
C TRP A 25 -16.63 3.71 -9.55
N SER A 26 -16.50 4.90 -10.15
CA SER A 26 -16.26 5.01 -11.58
C SER A 26 -14.93 4.33 -11.93
N THR A 27 -14.82 3.71 -13.10
CA THR A 27 -13.56 3.13 -13.59
C THR A 27 -12.44 4.19 -13.61
N PHE A 28 -12.81 5.45 -13.87
CA PHE A 28 -11.87 6.57 -13.85
C PHE A 28 -11.42 6.93 -12.42
N ASP A 29 -12.33 6.92 -11.44
CA ASP A 29 -11.99 7.19 -10.04
C ASP A 29 -11.07 6.09 -9.48
N ALA A 30 -11.34 4.82 -9.85
CA ALA A 30 -10.48 3.70 -9.52
C ALA A 30 -9.09 3.83 -10.16
N PHE A 31 -9.02 4.25 -11.43
CA PHE A 31 -7.76 4.50 -12.13
C PHE A 31 -6.95 5.61 -11.45
N VAL A 32 -7.59 6.76 -11.15
CA VAL A 32 -6.92 7.90 -10.51
C VAL A 32 -6.40 7.49 -9.12
N TYR A 33 -7.21 6.77 -8.34
CA TYR A 33 -6.77 6.26 -7.04
C TYR A 33 -5.58 5.31 -7.17
N SER A 34 -5.62 4.34 -8.08
CA SER A 34 -4.50 3.42 -8.32
C SER A 34 -3.26 4.16 -8.83
N PHE A 35 -3.41 5.15 -9.71
CA PHE A 35 -2.30 5.94 -10.25
C PHE A 35 -1.57 6.72 -9.16
N TRP A 36 -2.31 7.38 -8.27
CA TRP A 36 -1.72 8.07 -7.11
C TRP A 36 -1.13 7.11 -6.09
N SER A 37 -1.74 5.93 -5.91
CA SER A 37 -1.26 4.90 -4.99
C SER A 37 0.09 4.30 -5.40
N VAL A 38 0.45 4.29 -6.69
CA VAL A 38 1.77 3.82 -7.16
C VAL A 38 2.89 4.76 -6.71
N ASN A 39 2.57 6.00 -6.38
CA ASN A 39 3.51 7.00 -5.88
C ASN A 39 4.77 7.12 -6.77
N LEU A 40 4.54 7.26 -8.07
CA LEU A 40 5.58 7.29 -9.11
C LEU A 40 6.65 8.37 -8.85
N ILE A 41 6.21 9.52 -8.32
CA ILE A 41 7.09 10.68 -8.12
C ILE A 41 8.05 10.44 -6.97
N THR A 42 7.59 9.99 -5.79
CA THR A 42 8.52 9.84 -4.66
C THR A 42 9.29 8.53 -4.76
N LEU A 43 8.61 7.39 -4.96
CA LEU A 43 9.24 6.08 -4.94
C LEU A 43 9.85 5.67 -6.27
N GLY A 44 9.19 6.03 -7.37
CA GLY A 44 9.73 5.75 -8.71
C GLY A 44 11.04 6.51 -8.94
N LEU A 45 11.07 7.82 -8.65
CA LEU A 45 12.30 8.62 -8.80
C LEU A 45 13.36 8.26 -7.75
N TYR A 46 12.96 7.99 -6.50
CA TYR A 46 13.89 7.49 -5.48
C TYR A 46 14.52 6.14 -5.89
N GLY A 47 13.74 5.20 -6.42
CA GLY A 47 14.27 3.94 -6.94
C GLY A 47 15.26 4.16 -8.09
N MET A 48 14.96 5.09 -9.00
CA MET A 48 15.86 5.46 -10.10
C MET A 48 17.15 6.14 -9.63
N SER A 49 17.16 6.78 -8.46
CA SER A 49 18.40 7.33 -7.87
C SER A 49 19.43 6.25 -7.52
N PHE A 50 18.98 5.00 -7.31
CA PHE A 50 19.88 3.86 -7.09
C PHE A 50 20.45 3.27 -8.38
N ALA A 51 20.07 3.77 -9.56
CA ALA A 51 20.61 3.28 -10.83
C ALA A 51 22.15 3.45 -10.92
N TYR A 52 22.73 4.40 -10.18
CA TYR A 52 24.19 4.58 -10.09
C TYR A 52 24.91 3.35 -9.48
N PHE A 53 24.24 2.52 -8.67
CA PHE A 53 24.84 1.31 -8.10
C PHE A 53 25.08 0.20 -9.13
N VAL A 54 24.51 0.31 -10.34
CA VAL A 54 24.74 -0.63 -11.44
C VAL A 54 25.21 0.16 -12.67
N PRO A 55 26.50 0.52 -12.74
CA PRO A 55 27.04 1.45 -13.73
C PRO A 55 26.83 0.98 -15.19
N ASP A 56 26.89 -0.34 -15.42
CA ASP A 56 26.72 -0.96 -16.73
C ASP A 56 25.27 -1.39 -17.02
N GLY A 57 24.33 -1.08 -16.12
CA GLY A 57 22.94 -1.51 -16.20
C GLY A 57 22.14 -0.68 -17.21
N GLN A 58 21.55 -1.33 -18.21
CA GLN A 58 20.58 -0.69 -19.09
C GLN A 58 19.23 -0.54 -18.40
N VAL A 59 18.99 0.63 -17.81
CA VAL A 59 17.73 0.95 -17.10
C VAL A 59 16.50 0.81 -18.03
N LEU A 60 16.64 1.18 -19.31
CA LEU A 60 15.54 1.10 -20.27
C LEU A 60 15.05 -0.34 -20.50
N SER A 61 15.96 -1.30 -20.69
CA SER A 61 15.58 -2.69 -20.90
C SER A 61 15.00 -3.31 -19.62
N ALA A 62 15.56 -2.97 -18.46
CA ALA A 62 15.01 -3.39 -17.17
C ALA A 62 13.56 -2.90 -16.96
N VAL A 63 13.27 -1.64 -17.27
CA VAL A 63 11.92 -1.07 -17.17
C VAL A 63 10.94 -1.74 -18.14
N LEU A 64 11.36 -2.02 -19.38
CA LEU A 64 10.50 -2.69 -20.35
C LEU A 64 10.17 -4.14 -19.94
N ILE A 65 11.18 -4.89 -19.50
CA ILE A 65 10.99 -6.28 -19.05
C ILE A 65 10.09 -6.33 -17.82
N THR A 66 10.38 -5.48 -16.82
CA THR A 66 9.56 -5.41 -15.60
C THR A 66 8.14 -4.93 -15.89
N GLY A 67 7.95 -3.95 -16.79
CA GLY A 67 6.62 -3.50 -17.21
C GLY A 67 5.77 -4.63 -17.83
N VAL A 68 6.37 -5.47 -18.67
CA VAL A 68 5.69 -6.65 -19.23
C VAL A 68 5.33 -7.65 -18.13
N LEU A 69 6.25 -7.96 -17.22
CA LEU A 69 5.99 -8.90 -16.12
C LEU A 69 4.91 -8.38 -15.15
N VAL A 70 4.94 -7.08 -14.84
CA VAL A 70 3.91 -6.43 -14.00
C VAL A 70 2.55 -6.45 -14.70
N THR A 71 2.49 -6.38 -16.03
CA THR A 71 1.21 -6.52 -16.76
C THR A 71 0.55 -7.88 -16.49
N PHE A 72 1.32 -8.97 -16.49
CA PHE A 72 0.80 -10.29 -16.13
C PHE A 72 0.30 -10.35 -14.68
N LEU A 73 1.03 -9.71 -13.75
CA LEU A 73 0.62 -9.58 -12.36
C LEU A 73 -0.72 -8.84 -12.24
N VAL A 74 -0.85 -7.68 -12.89
CA VAL A 74 -2.09 -6.87 -12.87
C VAL A 74 -3.27 -7.65 -13.44
N MET A 75 -3.08 -8.40 -14.54
CA MET A 75 -4.13 -9.26 -15.09
C MET A 75 -4.58 -10.33 -14.10
N ALA A 76 -3.64 -11.00 -13.41
CA ALA A 76 -3.97 -12.00 -12.41
C ALA A 76 -4.80 -11.41 -11.25
N TYR A 77 -4.41 -10.22 -10.77
CA TYR A 77 -5.16 -9.51 -9.72
C TYR A 77 -6.54 -9.04 -10.20
N ALA A 78 -6.66 -8.58 -11.46
CA ALA A 78 -7.94 -8.20 -12.05
C ALA A 78 -8.90 -9.39 -12.12
N PHE A 79 -8.42 -10.57 -12.53
CA PHE A 79 -9.23 -11.79 -12.51
C PHE A 79 -9.67 -12.16 -11.10
N LEU A 80 -8.77 -12.07 -10.12
CA LEU A 80 -9.05 -12.41 -8.73
C LEU A 80 -10.13 -11.50 -8.11
N VAL A 81 -10.06 -10.19 -8.38
CA VAL A 81 -11.09 -9.21 -7.99
C VAL A 81 -12.42 -9.51 -8.67
N SER A 82 -12.42 -9.86 -9.96
CA SER A 82 -13.64 -10.15 -10.70
C SER A 82 -14.39 -11.39 -10.18
N VAL A 83 -13.65 -12.43 -9.77
CA VAL A 83 -14.23 -13.67 -9.25
C VAL A 83 -14.63 -13.53 -7.77
N MET A 84 -13.92 -12.68 -7.00
CA MET A 84 -14.16 -12.47 -5.58
C MET A 84 -14.26 -10.97 -5.23
N PRO A 85 -15.39 -10.30 -5.57
CA PRO A 85 -15.57 -8.86 -5.36
C PRO A 85 -15.93 -8.56 -3.90
N ARG A 86 -14.98 -8.73 -2.99
CA ARG A 86 -15.15 -8.48 -1.55
C ARG A 86 -14.03 -7.60 -1.01
N THR A 87 -14.38 -6.75 -0.05
CA THR A 87 -13.42 -5.97 0.73
C THR A 87 -12.68 -6.89 1.70
N GLY A 88 -11.46 -7.29 1.34
CA GLY A 88 -10.64 -8.17 2.18
C GLY A 88 -9.18 -8.32 1.75
N GLY A 89 -8.78 -7.66 0.66
CA GLY A 89 -7.39 -7.63 0.20
C GLY A 89 -6.84 -9.00 -0.23
N ASP A 90 -5.51 -9.06 -0.27
CA ASP A 90 -4.70 -10.23 -0.58
C ASP A 90 -4.99 -11.43 0.33
N TYR A 91 -5.17 -11.19 1.64
CA TYR A 91 -5.49 -12.25 2.60
C TYR A 91 -6.79 -12.97 2.29
N ALA A 92 -7.86 -12.24 1.95
CA ALA A 92 -9.14 -12.86 1.64
C ALA A 92 -9.09 -13.72 0.38
N TRP A 93 -8.23 -13.37 -0.59
CA TRP A 93 -8.04 -14.17 -1.79
C TRP A 93 -7.13 -15.38 -1.52
N GLN A 94 -6.00 -15.18 -0.85
CA GLN A 94 -5.03 -16.24 -0.56
C GLN A 94 -5.60 -17.33 0.35
N SER A 95 -6.34 -16.95 1.40
CA SER A 95 -6.97 -17.91 2.33
C SER A 95 -8.04 -18.79 1.68
N ARG A 96 -8.66 -18.34 0.59
CA ARG A 96 -9.67 -19.13 -0.15
C ARG A 96 -9.07 -20.04 -1.21
N VAL A 97 -7.96 -19.63 -1.82
CA VAL A 97 -7.28 -20.44 -2.83
C VAL A 97 -6.40 -21.52 -2.19
N LEU A 98 -5.66 -21.16 -1.13
CA LEU A 98 -4.63 -22.02 -0.52
C LEU A 98 -5.04 -22.59 0.85
N GLY A 99 -6.18 -22.17 1.40
CA GLY A 99 -6.63 -22.53 2.74
C GLY A 99 -6.17 -21.54 3.82
N GLY A 100 -6.85 -21.59 4.97
CA GLY A 100 -6.69 -20.61 6.06
C GLY A 100 -5.25 -20.44 6.56
N PRO A 101 -4.53 -21.50 6.96
CA PRO A 101 -3.19 -21.38 7.54
C PRO A 101 -2.15 -20.86 6.52
N VAL A 102 -2.17 -21.35 5.29
CA VAL A 102 -1.21 -20.96 4.25
C VAL A 102 -1.46 -19.51 3.81
N GLY A 103 -2.73 -19.15 3.60
CA GLY A 103 -3.08 -17.77 3.29
C GLY A 103 -2.70 -16.80 4.41
N PHE A 104 -2.80 -17.21 5.66
CA PHE A 104 -2.37 -16.39 6.80
C PHE A 104 -0.86 -16.14 6.80
N VAL A 105 -0.05 -17.18 6.62
CA VAL A 105 1.41 -17.03 6.58
C VAL A 105 1.86 -16.14 5.42
N LEU A 106 1.25 -16.29 4.24
CA LEU A 106 1.61 -15.48 3.07
C LEU A 106 1.19 -14.00 3.22
N SER A 107 0.06 -13.73 3.85
CA SER A 107 -0.40 -12.35 4.05
C SER A 107 0.26 -11.66 5.24
N ILE A 108 0.52 -12.38 6.34
CA ILE A 108 1.16 -11.77 7.52
C ILE A 108 2.63 -11.45 7.27
N THR A 109 3.31 -12.24 6.43
CA THR A 109 4.67 -11.94 6.01
C THR A 109 4.70 -10.65 5.19
N GLY A 110 3.77 -10.48 4.25
CA GLY A 110 3.57 -9.20 3.56
C GLY A 110 3.33 -8.07 4.55
N TRP A 111 2.38 -8.20 5.47
CA TRP A 111 2.04 -7.10 6.38
C TRP A 111 3.17 -6.72 7.34
N TRP A 112 3.82 -7.70 7.98
CA TRP A 112 4.86 -7.47 8.99
C TRP A 112 6.17 -6.99 8.37
N PHE A 113 6.68 -7.67 7.33
CA PHE A 113 7.96 -7.31 6.72
C PHE A 113 7.88 -6.01 5.94
N THR A 114 6.79 -5.80 5.22
CA THR A 114 6.64 -4.62 4.37
C THR A 114 6.52 -3.36 5.23
N LEU A 115 5.70 -3.34 6.28
CA LEU A 115 5.57 -2.14 7.14
C LEU A 115 6.86 -1.77 7.89
N TRP A 116 7.59 -2.79 8.38
CA TRP A 116 8.86 -2.57 9.07
C TRP A 116 9.93 -2.00 8.12
N LEU A 117 9.95 -2.45 6.86
CA LEU A 117 10.85 -1.94 5.83
C LEU A 117 10.43 -0.55 5.32
N TRP A 118 9.14 -0.27 5.20
CA TRP A 118 8.63 1.01 4.67
C TRP A 118 8.96 2.19 5.57
N THR A 119 8.92 2.00 6.89
CA THR A 119 9.19 3.07 7.86
C THR A 119 10.57 3.74 7.65
N PRO A 120 11.69 2.99 7.63
CA PRO A 120 13.00 3.57 7.38
C PRO A 120 13.18 4.08 5.94
N ILE A 121 12.52 3.47 4.95
CA ILE A 121 12.56 3.97 3.55
C ILE A 121 11.94 5.37 3.48
N TYR A 122 10.74 5.57 4.04
CA TYR A 122 10.10 6.88 4.03
C TYR A 122 10.86 7.90 4.86
N ALA A 123 11.45 7.50 5.98
CA ALA A 123 12.32 8.37 6.76
C ALA A 123 13.56 8.82 5.97
N ASN A 124 14.18 7.91 5.21
CA ASN A 124 15.32 8.24 4.38
C ASN A 124 14.95 9.14 3.19
N ILE A 125 13.81 8.88 2.53
CA ILE A 125 13.27 9.77 1.48
C ILE A 125 13.06 11.18 2.04
N LEU A 126 12.50 11.29 3.25
CA LEU A 126 12.28 12.58 3.90
C LEU A 126 13.60 13.31 4.19
N ASN A 127 14.65 12.59 4.62
CA ASN A 127 15.98 13.17 4.82
C ASN A 127 16.56 13.72 3.52
N LEU A 128 16.62 12.88 2.48
CA LEU A 128 17.25 13.23 1.21
C LEU A 128 16.47 14.31 0.43
N GLN A 129 15.13 14.31 0.53
CA GLN A 129 14.28 15.19 -0.26
C GLN A 129 13.92 16.49 0.46
N PHE A 130 13.91 16.51 1.80
CA PHE A 130 13.45 17.66 2.59
C PHE A 130 14.53 18.19 3.55
N PHE A 131 15.01 17.38 4.50
CA PHE A 131 15.90 17.89 5.54
C PHE A 131 17.29 18.27 5.03
N GLU A 132 17.90 17.46 4.17
CA GLU A 132 19.23 17.73 3.63
C GLU A 132 19.24 18.96 2.71
N PRO A 133 18.36 19.09 1.69
CA PRO A 133 18.35 20.29 0.84
C PRO A 133 18.04 21.58 1.60
N LEU A 134 17.16 21.52 2.61
CA LEU A 134 16.87 22.67 3.46
C LEU A 134 18.07 23.04 4.35
N ALA A 135 18.73 22.07 4.97
CA ALA A 135 19.92 22.34 5.78
C ALA A 135 21.09 22.87 4.93
N TYR A 136 21.26 22.37 3.71
CA TYR A 136 22.26 22.87 2.77
C TYR A 136 21.96 24.29 2.28
N THR A 137 20.69 24.62 1.98
CA THR A 137 20.30 25.99 1.57
C THR A 137 20.40 27.00 2.70
N LEU A 138 20.21 26.57 3.96
CA LEU A 138 20.39 27.39 5.15
C LEU A 138 21.85 27.47 5.65
N GLY A 139 22.79 26.79 4.99
CA GLY A 139 24.22 26.79 5.33
C GLY A 139 24.59 25.99 6.58
N LEU A 140 23.65 25.24 7.17
CA LEU A 140 23.83 24.46 8.40
C LEU A 140 24.35 23.05 8.06
N LYS A 141 25.60 22.97 7.62
CA LYS A 141 26.24 21.75 7.13
C LYS A 141 26.31 20.62 8.18
N ASP A 142 26.48 20.97 9.46
CA ASP A 142 26.55 20.00 10.56
C ASP A 142 25.22 19.30 10.83
N ILE A 143 24.11 19.98 10.55
CA ILE A 143 22.76 19.40 10.68
C ILE A 143 22.47 18.50 9.48
N ALA A 144 22.90 18.89 8.28
CA ALA A 144 22.77 18.07 7.08
C ALA A 144 23.53 16.74 7.22
N THR A 145 24.76 16.76 7.75
CA THR A 145 25.54 15.54 7.98
C THR A 145 25.01 14.71 9.14
N PHE A 146 24.30 15.29 10.11
CA PHE A 146 23.63 14.52 11.15
C PHE A 146 22.51 13.62 10.58
N PHE A 147 21.71 14.12 9.64
CA PHE A 147 20.61 13.37 9.03
C PHE A 147 21.05 12.19 8.13
N THR A 148 22.32 12.15 7.72
CA THR A 148 22.91 11.01 7.01
C THR A 148 23.45 9.93 7.96
N THR A 149 23.60 10.21 9.25
CA THR A 149 24.04 9.22 10.25
C THR A 149 22.91 8.25 10.65
N GLN A 150 23.27 7.08 11.20
CA GLN A 150 22.31 6.09 11.72
C GLN A 150 21.34 6.69 12.76
N TRP A 151 21.84 7.61 13.59
CA TRP A 151 21.05 8.31 14.60
C TRP A 151 20.10 9.34 14.00
N GLY A 152 20.52 10.02 12.93
CA GLY A 152 19.67 10.93 12.17
C GLY A 152 18.52 10.22 11.44
N VAL A 153 18.80 9.09 10.80
CA VAL A 153 17.76 8.25 10.17
C VAL A 153 16.79 7.71 11.23
N PHE A 154 17.29 7.28 12.39
CA PHE A 154 16.44 6.83 13.50
C PHE A 154 15.52 7.95 14.02
N ALA A 155 16.04 9.16 14.21
CA ALA A 155 15.24 10.31 14.60
C ALA A 155 14.15 10.63 13.55
N SER A 156 14.49 10.56 12.25
CA SER A 156 13.53 10.75 11.17
C SER A 156 12.46 9.66 11.12
N CYS A 157 12.80 8.41 11.44
CA CYS A 157 11.80 7.35 11.62
C CYS A 157 10.78 7.71 12.72
N LEU A 158 11.25 8.24 13.86
CA LEU A 158 10.35 8.69 14.93
C LEU A 158 9.47 9.86 14.49
N ILE A 159 10.01 10.82 13.74
CA ILE A 159 9.24 11.94 13.18
C ILE A 159 8.16 11.44 12.23
N VAL A 160 8.50 10.54 11.30
CA VAL A 160 7.52 9.95 10.37
C VAL A 160 6.46 9.15 11.11
N LEU A 161 6.83 8.34 12.12
CA LEU A 161 5.87 7.60 12.94
C LEU A 161 4.96 8.52 13.75
N ALA A 162 5.49 9.61 14.30
CA ALA A 162 4.69 10.62 14.98
C ALA A 162 3.71 11.30 14.00
N PHE A 163 4.18 11.68 12.81
CA PHE A 163 3.33 12.29 11.79
C PHE A 163 2.23 11.33 11.31
N VAL A 164 2.58 10.10 10.97
CA VAL A 164 1.62 9.08 10.51
C VAL A 164 0.62 8.75 11.62
N SER A 165 1.08 8.57 12.87
CA SER A 165 0.17 8.31 13.98
C SER A 165 -0.80 9.45 14.22
N LEU A 166 -0.36 10.72 14.11
CA LEU A 166 -1.24 11.89 14.15
C LEU A 166 -2.25 11.89 12.99
N VAL A 167 -1.81 11.65 11.75
CA VAL A 167 -2.69 11.60 10.58
C VAL A 167 -3.72 10.47 10.68
N VAL A 168 -3.31 9.31 11.16
CA VAL A 168 -4.20 8.16 11.37
C VAL A 168 -5.17 8.41 12.52
N THR A 169 -4.73 9.03 13.62
CA THR A 169 -5.62 9.38 14.74
C THR A 169 -6.59 10.52 14.41
N MET A 170 -6.24 11.43 13.50
CA MET A 170 -7.19 12.40 12.94
C MET A 170 -8.31 11.72 12.13
N GLY A 171 -8.13 10.47 11.71
CA GLY A 171 -9.18 9.63 11.14
C GLY A 171 -9.61 10.04 9.72
N MET A 172 -10.33 9.13 9.05
CA MET A 172 -10.85 9.34 7.69
C MET A 172 -11.92 10.44 7.59
N GLU A 173 -12.39 10.99 8.71
CA GLU A 173 -13.35 12.09 8.76
C GLU A 173 -12.78 13.39 8.18
N THR A 174 -11.45 13.56 8.26
CA THR A 174 -10.72 14.69 7.63
C THR A 174 -10.52 14.52 6.12
N TYR A 175 -10.50 13.28 5.62
CA TYR A 175 -10.37 12.96 4.19
C TYR A 175 -11.69 13.01 3.43
N ALA A 176 -12.83 12.99 4.13
CA ALA A 176 -14.17 12.90 3.55
C ALA A 176 -14.86 14.26 3.34
N ARG A 177 -14.11 15.37 3.30
CA ARG A 177 -14.62 16.70 2.93
C ARG A 177 -14.34 17.03 1.48
#